data_AF-A0A3P7DZ87-F1
#
_entry.id   AF-A0A3P7DZ87-F1
#
_cell.length_a   1.000
_cell.length_b   1.000
_cell.length_c   1.000
_cell.angle_alpha   90.00
_cell.angle_beta   90.00
_cell.angle_gamma   90.00
#
_symmetry.space_group_name_H-M   'P 1'
#
loop_
_entity.id
_entity.type
_entity.pdbx_description
1 polymer ?
#
loop_
_entity_poly.entity_id
_entity_poly.type
_entity_poly.pdbx_seq_one_letter_code
_entity_poly.pdbx_strand_id
1 'polypeptide(L)'
;MLRCIGCQHIGAGFLIYRLKNSSVEVLSACHLVRILELISALLVLVHCSAETPNLIHPNYLKIAKYWCYSWLAMNFCLQTAHRWSLGETAITNVMENILFQMDSLVSVIIGVAWLAFPEWLLHRQVRIHLGESHELCARLMGTDFLTSYVISSHALHWKKPTDRLIAIDCRSLICTLTLAAQVWSQHAYSEHWNVSHWIGISLISSWTLTALLLRYHSTAQIKRTEEKTKQH
;
A
#
# COMPACT_ATOMS: atom_id res chain seq x y z
N MET A 1 13.26 0.84 -6.80
CA MET A 1 11.85 0.93 -7.24
C MET A 1 11.22 -0.45 -7.38
N LEU A 2 11.62 -1.28 -8.36
CA LEU A 2 11.03 -2.62 -8.56
C LEU A 2 11.01 -3.50 -7.29
N ARG A 3 12.07 -3.45 -6.47
CA ARG A 3 12.07 -4.14 -5.16
C ARG A 3 10.93 -3.66 -4.27
N CYS A 4 10.72 -2.36 -4.16
CA CYS A 4 9.66 -1.76 -3.34
C CYS A 4 8.26 -2.14 -3.85
N ILE A 5 8.05 -2.13 -5.17
CA ILE A 5 6.81 -2.60 -5.81
C ILE A 5 6.57 -4.08 -5.46
N GLY A 6 7.61 -4.91 -5.58
CA GLY A 6 7.56 -6.31 -5.14
C GLY A 6 7.18 -6.46 -3.67
N CYS A 7 7.73 -5.62 -2.78
CA CYS A 7 7.36 -5.60 -1.35
C CYS A 7 5.87 -5.28 -1.13
N GLN A 8 5.33 -4.33 -1.88
CA GLN A 8 3.90 -3.98 -1.83
C GLN A 8 3.02 -5.13 -2.29
N HIS A 9 3.37 -5.80 -3.40
CA HIS A 9 2.64 -6.98 -3.87
C HIS A 9 2.73 -8.18 -2.91
N ILE A 10 3.88 -8.40 -2.26
CA ILE A 10 4.02 -9.42 -1.20
C ILE A 10 3.07 -9.09 -0.03
N GLY A 11 3.04 -7.82 0.41
CA GLY A 11 2.14 -7.37 1.47
C GLY A 11 0.66 -7.51 1.09
N ALA A 12 0.29 -7.11 -0.13
CA ALA A 12 -1.06 -7.30 -0.65
C ALA A 12 -1.45 -8.78 -0.68
N GLY A 13 -0.57 -9.65 -1.19
CA GLY A 13 -0.77 -11.11 -1.18
C GLY A 13 -0.98 -11.67 0.22
N PHE A 14 -0.15 -11.25 1.19
CA PHE A 14 -0.32 -11.60 2.60
C PHE A 14 -1.69 -11.16 3.13
N LEU A 15 -2.07 -9.90 2.92
CA LEU A 15 -3.33 -9.33 3.39
C LEU A 15 -4.52 -10.15 2.89
N ILE A 16 -4.60 -10.36 1.58
CA ILE A 16 -5.69 -11.10 0.94
C ILE A 16 -5.75 -12.54 1.45
N TYR A 17 -4.60 -13.21 1.58
CA TYR A 17 -4.55 -14.58 2.07
C TYR A 17 -5.06 -14.69 3.51
N ARG A 18 -4.69 -13.73 4.37
CA ARG A 18 -5.07 -13.73 5.80
C ARG A 18 -6.53 -13.32 6.01
N LEU A 19 -7.09 -12.47 5.14
CA LEU A 19 -8.46 -11.96 5.26
C LEU A 19 -9.51 -12.72 4.44
N LYS A 20 -9.13 -13.78 3.72
CA LYS A 20 -10.04 -14.53 2.81
C LYS A 20 -11.31 -15.09 3.46
N ASN A 21 -11.29 -15.30 4.79
CA ASN A 21 -12.42 -15.83 5.57
C ASN A 21 -12.95 -14.79 6.58
N SER A 22 -12.59 -13.51 6.43
CA SER A 22 -13.05 -12.43 7.29
C SER A 22 -14.47 -12.00 6.92
N SER A 23 -15.01 -11.03 7.66
CA SER A 23 -16.37 -10.55 7.44
C SER A 23 -16.54 -9.80 6.11
N VAL A 24 -17.79 -9.61 5.68
CA VAL A 24 -18.12 -9.04 4.37
C VAL A 24 -17.54 -7.64 4.16
N GLU A 25 -17.49 -6.82 5.21
CA GLU A 25 -16.90 -5.48 5.16
C GLU A 25 -15.39 -5.50 4.89
N VAL A 26 -14.71 -6.54 5.40
CA VAL A 26 -13.27 -6.74 5.20
C VAL A 26 -12.99 -7.19 3.77
N LEU A 27 -13.75 -8.16 3.29
CA LEU A 27 -13.67 -8.63 1.90
C LEU A 27 -13.99 -7.50 0.92
N SER A 28 -15.00 -6.69 1.21
CA SER A 28 -15.37 -5.52 0.41
C SER A 28 -14.22 -4.52 0.34
N ALA A 29 -13.56 -4.21 1.46
CA ALA A 29 -12.37 -3.35 1.46
C ALA A 29 -11.23 -3.93 0.60
N CYS A 30 -11.01 -5.26 0.64
CA CYS A 30 -9.99 -5.92 -0.18
C CYS A 30 -10.28 -5.81 -1.68
N HIS A 31 -11.54 -5.95 -2.09
CA HIS A 31 -11.94 -5.76 -3.48
C HIS A 31 -11.84 -4.29 -3.90
N LEU A 32 -12.19 -3.36 -3.02
CA LEU A 32 -12.10 -1.94 -3.28
C LEU A 32 -10.65 -1.49 -3.51
N VAL A 33 -9.70 -1.94 -2.69
CA VAL A 33 -8.26 -1.70 -2.93
C VAL A 33 -7.87 -2.14 -4.33
N ARG A 34 -8.22 -3.37 -4.71
CA ARG A 34 -7.90 -3.93 -6.03
C ARG A 34 -8.55 -3.14 -7.17
N ILE A 35 -9.81 -2.72 -7.01
CA ILE A 35 -10.49 -1.89 -8.01
C ILE A 35 -9.73 -0.59 -8.23
N LEU A 36 -9.37 0.12 -7.15
CA LEU A 36 -8.63 1.37 -7.26
C LEU A 36 -7.21 1.18 -7.81
N GLU A 37 -6.54 0.09 -7.43
CA GLU A 37 -5.21 -0.28 -7.92
C GLU A 37 -5.25 -0.54 -9.43
N LEU A 38 -6.23 -1.32 -9.89
CA LEU A 38 -6.39 -1.64 -11.30
C LEU A 38 -6.77 -0.42 -12.14
N ILE A 39 -7.64 0.47 -11.64
CA ILE A 39 -7.97 1.72 -12.32
C ILE A 39 -6.73 2.62 -12.44
N SER A 40 -6.01 2.80 -11.34
CA SER A 40 -4.81 3.65 -11.31
C SER A 40 -3.70 3.08 -12.18
N ALA A 41 -3.45 1.77 -12.12
CA ALA A 41 -2.51 1.07 -12.98
C ALA A 41 -2.92 1.19 -14.46
N LEU A 42 -4.20 1.05 -14.80
CA LEU A 42 -4.69 1.27 -16.16
C LEU A 42 -4.39 2.68 -16.65
N LEU A 43 -4.62 3.71 -15.82
CA LEU A 43 -4.29 5.10 -16.15
C LEU A 43 -2.79 5.26 -16.41
N VAL A 44 -1.93 4.66 -15.58
CA VAL A 44 -0.48 4.66 -15.76
C VAL A 44 -0.07 3.95 -17.06
N LEU A 45 -0.67 2.80 -17.38
CA LEU A 45 -0.39 2.07 -18.62
C LEU A 45 -0.88 2.81 -19.87
N VAL A 46 -2.03 3.49 -19.79
CA VAL A 46 -2.54 4.36 -20.87
C VAL A 46 -1.61 5.54 -21.07
N HIS A 47 -1.21 6.22 -19.99
CA HIS A 47 -0.22 7.29 -20.03
C HIS A 47 1.10 6.84 -20.66
N CYS A 48 1.64 5.68 -20.24
CA CYS A 48 2.84 5.08 -20.84
C CYS A 48 2.68 4.83 -22.35
N SER A 49 1.48 4.49 -22.82
CA SER A 49 1.25 4.28 -24.25
C SER A 49 1.23 5.58 -25.05
N ALA A 50 0.84 6.68 -24.40
CA ALA A 50 0.71 7.99 -25.04
C ALA A 50 2.04 8.73 -25.04
N GLU A 51 2.68 8.83 -23.88
CA GLU A 51 3.91 9.64 -23.70
C GLU A 51 5.18 8.89 -24.09
N THR A 52 5.24 7.58 -23.85
CA THR A 52 6.46 6.77 -24.03
C THR A 52 6.15 5.50 -24.84
N PRO A 53 5.65 5.61 -26.08
CA PRO A 53 5.10 4.47 -26.84
C PRO A 53 6.12 3.36 -27.15
N ASN A 54 7.42 3.68 -27.10
CA ASN A 54 8.51 2.74 -27.38
C ASN A 54 9.08 2.07 -26.11
N LEU A 55 8.64 2.48 -24.91
CA LEU A 55 9.19 1.99 -23.65
C LEU A 55 8.87 0.50 -23.41
N ILE A 56 7.62 0.12 -23.66
CA ILE A 56 7.13 -1.26 -23.53
C ILE A 56 6.64 -1.72 -24.90
N HIS A 57 7.06 -2.92 -25.30
CA HIS A 57 6.59 -3.52 -26.54
C HIS A 57 5.04 -3.51 -26.61
N PRO A 58 4.43 -3.02 -27.69
CA PRO A 58 2.98 -2.78 -27.76
C PRO A 58 2.11 -3.99 -27.40
N ASN A 59 2.55 -5.21 -27.77
CA ASN A 59 1.82 -6.43 -27.42
C ASN A 59 1.80 -6.71 -25.91
N TYR A 60 2.90 -6.46 -25.19
CA TYR A 60 2.94 -6.66 -23.74
C TYR A 60 2.09 -5.61 -23.03
N LEU A 61 2.12 -4.36 -23.52
CA LEU A 61 1.28 -3.29 -22.98
C LEU A 61 -0.21 -3.57 -23.20
N LYS A 62 -0.57 -4.11 -24.37
CA LYS A 62 -1.93 -4.57 -24.69
C LYS A 62 -2.37 -5.70 -23.76
N ILE A 63 -1.53 -6.71 -23.54
CA ILE A 63 -1.79 -7.82 -22.61
C ILE A 63 -2.00 -7.29 -21.19
N ALA A 64 -1.12 -6.40 -20.70
CA ALA A 64 -1.22 -5.81 -19.37
C ALA A 64 -2.53 -5.05 -19.17
N LYS A 65 -2.96 -4.25 -20.17
CA LYS A 65 -4.25 -3.54 -20.12
C LYS A 65 -5.44 -4.51 -20.07
N TYR A 66 -5.48 -5.54 -20.92
CA TYR A 66 -6.58 -6.52 -20.89
C TYR A 66 -6.61 -7.34 -19.60
N TRP A 67 -5.44 -7.66 -19.04
CA TRP A 67 -5.35 -8.27 -17.73
C TRP A 67 -6.01 -7.36 -16.68
N CYS A 68 -5.67 -6.08 -16.68
CA CYS A 68 -6.25 -5.12 -15.74
C CYS A 68 -7.77 -4.97 -15.93
N TYR A 69 -8.26 -4.87 -17.17
CA TYR A 69 -9.70 -4.80 -17.43
C TYR A 69 -10.45 -6.06 -16.95
N SER A 70 -9.89 -7.24 -17.20
CA SER A 70 -10.51 -8.52 -16.80
C SER A 70 -10.59 -8.62 -15.27
N TRP A 71 -9.52 -8.26 -14.57
CA TRP A 71 -9.51 -8.23 -13.10
C TRP A 71 -10.35 -7.11 -12.50
N LEU A 72 -10.48 -5.98 -13.20
CA LEU A 72 -11.36 -4.90 -12.77
C LEU A 72 -12.81 -5.37 -12.80
N ALA A 73 -13.23 -5.99 -13.90
CA ALA A 73 -14.57 -6.56 -14.03
C ALA A 73 -14.86 -7.61 -12.95
N MET A 74 -13.93 -8.55 -12.70
CA MET A 74 -14.13 -9.54 -11.64
C MET A 74 -14.27 -8.89 -10.26
N ASN A 75 -13.36 -7.99 -9.87
CA ASN A 75 -13.43 -7.37 -8.54
C ASN A 75 -14.66 -6.47 -8.41
N PHE A 76 -15.13 -5.84 -9.48
CA PHE A 76 -16.39 -5.09 -9.48
C PHE A 76 -17.61 -6.00 -9.24
N CYS A 77 -17.65 -7.17 -9.89
CA CYS A 77 -18.68 -8.17 -9.64
C CYS A 77 -18.66 -8.68 -8.18
N LEU A 78 -17.47 -9.01 -7.66
CA LEU A 78 -17.29 -9.47 -6.27
C LEU A 78 -17.67 -8.37 -5.26
N GLN A 79 -17.28 -7.12 -5.53
CA GLN A 79 -17.63 -5.98 -4.71
C GLN A 79 -19.14 -5.74 -4.67
N THR A 80 -19.81 -5.88 -5.82
CA THR A 80 -21.27 -5.80 -5.93
C THR A 80 -21.96 -6.95 -5.21
N ALA A 81 -21.43 -8.18 -5.30
CA ALA A 81 -21.93 -9.32 -4.54
C ALA A 81 -21.82 -9.12 -3.01
N HIS A 82 -20.76 -8.44 -2.56
CA HIS A 82 -20.57 -8.02 -1.17
C HIS A 82 -21.28 -6.70 -0.81
N ARG A 83 -22.12 -6.17 -1.70
CA ARG A 83 -22.99 -5.00 -1.50
C ARG A 83 -22.23 -3.73 -1.09
N TRP A 84 -20.95 -3.62 -1.45
CA TRP A 84 -20.14 -2.45 -1.10
C TRP A 84 -20.16 -2.15 0.42
N SER A 85 -20.18 -3.19 1.24
CA SER A 85 -20.31 -3.04 2.70
C SER A 85 -19.07 -2.38 3.30
N LEU A 86 -19.26 -1.23 3.95
CA LEU A 86 -18.20 -0.54 4.71
C LEU A 86 -18.06 -1.09 6.14
N GLY A 87 -19.17 -1.54 6.74
CA GLY A 87 -19.27 -1.84 8.16
C GLY A 87 -19.87 -0.68 8.96
N GLU A 88 -19.84 -0.80 10.29
CA GLU A 88 -20.26 0.24 11.23
C GLU A 88 -19.01 0.71 11.98
N THR A 89 -18.92 1.99 12.34
CA THR A 89 -17.78 2.51 13.11
C THR A 89 -17.62 1.70 14.39
N ALA A 90 -16.55 0.90 14.46
CA ALA A 90 -16.35 -0.09 15.52
C ALA A 90 -15.30 0.37 16.53
N ILE A 91 -14.38 1.26 16.12
CA ILE A 91 -13.28 1.71 16.98
C ILE A 91 -13.73 2.89 17.84
N THR A 92 -13.74 2.66 19.15
CA THR A 92 -13.90 3.71 20.18
C THR A 92 -12.56 4.19 20.74
N ASN A 93 -11.45 3.49 20.44
CA ASN A 93 -10.13 3.84 20.91
C ASN A 93 -9.56 5.03 20.12
N VAL A 94 -9.43 6.17 20.79
CA VAL A 94 -8.96 7.43 20.18
C VAL A 94 -7.55 7.30 19.56
N MET A 95 -6.64 6.59 20.23
CA MET A 95 -5.26 6.44 19.73
C MET A 95 -5.21 5.58 18.47
N GLU A 96 -5.91 4.45 18.46
CA GLU A 96 -6.02 3.58 17.28
C GLU A 96 -6.67 4.33 16.10
N ASN A 97 -7.71 5.11 16.38
CA ASN A 97 -8.36 5.96 15.39
C ASN A 97 -7.40 6.99 14.76
N ILE A 98 -6.66 7.74 15.58
CA ILE A 98 -5.67 8.72 15.11
C ILE A 98 -4.61 8.04 14.24
N LEU A 99 -4.08 6.90 14.68
CA LEU A 99 -3.00 6.22 13.97
C LEU A 99 -3.44 5.65 12.62
N PHE A 100 -4.63 5.06 12.53
CA PHE A 100 -5.18 4.59 11.25
C PHE A 100 -5.48 5.74 10.29
N GLN A 101 -6.00 6.86 10.78
CA GLN A 101 -6.22 8.05 9.95
C GLN A 101 -4.90 8.65 9.46
N MET A 102 -3.90 8.78 10.33
CA MET A 102 -2.56 9.23 9.93
C MET A 102 -1.93 8.29 8.89
N ASP A 103 -2.04 6.97 9.08
CA ASP A 103 -1.54 5.98 8.11
C ASP A 103 -2.23 6.12 6.74
N SER A 104 -3.55 6.36 6.75
CA SER A 104 -4.33 6.61 5.54
C SER A 104 -3.88 7.89 4.83
N LEU A 105 -3.74 9.00 5.57
CA LEU A 105 -3.29 10.28 5.02
C LEU A 105 -1.87 10.19 4.45
N VAL A 106 -0.94 9.57 5.17
CA VAL A 106 0.44 9.36 4.70
C VAL A 106 0.46 8.53 3.43
N SER A 107 -0.36 7.48 3.35
CA SER A 107 -0.51 6.65 2.14
C SER A 107 -0.95 7.46 0.94
N VAL A 108 -1.97 8.32 1.11
CA VAL A 108 -2.45 9.20 0.04
C VAL A 108 -1.38 10.20 -0.37
N ILE A 109 -0.76 10.91 0.57
CA ILE A 109 0.25 11.95 0.29
C ILE A 109 1.44 11.34 -0.47
N ILE A 110 1.98 10.23 0.03
CA ILE A 110 3.12 9.56 -0.60
C ILE A 110 2.73 9.00 -1.97
N GLY A 111 1.57 8.34 -2.07
CA GLY A 111 1.09 7.78 -3.33
C GLY A 111 0.87 8.84 -4.41
N VAL A 112 0.19 9.94 -4.08
CA VAL A 112 -0.03 11.07 -5.00
C VAL A 112 1.31 11.71 -5.41
N ALA A 113 2.23 11.91 -4.47
CA ALA A 113 3.53 12.50 -4.79
C ALA A 113 4.33 11.64 -5.78
N TRP A 114 4.31 10.31 -5.61
CA TRP A 114 4.95 9.37 -6.55
C TRP A 114 4.27 9.31 -7.92
N LEU A 115 2.95 9.47 -7.96
CA LEU A 115 2.19 9.53 -9.21
C LEU A 115 2.45 10.83 -9.98
N ALA A 116 2.50 11.97 -9.29
CA ALA A 116 2.55 13.28 -9.92
C ALA A 116 3.98 13.77 -10.19
N PHE A 117 4.93 13.55 -9.27
CA PHE A 117 6.23 14.21 -9.28
C PHE A 117 7.40 13.26 -8.94
N PRO A 118 7.56 12.11 -9.64
CA PRO A 118 8.59 11.13 -9.30
C PRO A 118 10.03 11.67 -9.45
N GLU A 119 10.30 12.48 -10.48
CA GLU A 119 11.62 13.10 -10.67
C GLU A 119 11.93 14.11 -9.56
N TRP A 120 10.95 14.94 -9.18
CA TRP A 120 11.10 15.91 -8.09
C TRP A 120 11.35 15.21 -6.75
N LEU A 121 10.61 14.14 -6.44
CA LEU A 121 10.82 13.37 -5.22
C LEU A 121 12.25 12.82 -5.14
N LEU A 122 12.80 12.39 -6.27
CA LEU A 122 14.15 11.83 -6.36
C LEU A 122 15.23 12.88 -6.64
N HIS A 123 14.86 14.15 -6.75
CA HIS A 123 15.79 15.23 -7.03
C HIS A 123 16.89 15.28 -5.96
N ARG A 124 18.15 15.28 -6.41
CA ARG A 124 19.37 15.20 -5.57
C ARG A 124 19.51 13.93 -4.73
N GLN A 125 18.57 12.99 -4.77
CA GLN A 125 18.70 11.66 -4.13
C GLN A 125 19.44 10.67 -5.03
N VAL A 126 19.27 10.80 -6.35
CA VAL A 126 19.97 9.98 -7.34
C VAL A 126 21.10 10.76 -8.02
N ARG A 127 22.16 10.05 -8.40
CA ARG A 127 23.31 10.59 -9.17
C ARG A 127 23.22 10.29 -10.65
N ILE A 128 22.37 9.33 -11.03
CA ILE A 128 22.13 8.93 -12.40
C ILE A 128 20.89 9.63 -12.96
N HIS A 129 20.83 9.74 -14.28
CA HIS A 129 19.64 10.23 -14.97
C HIS A 129 18.49 9.21 -14.86
N LEU A 130 17.30 9.69 -14.49
CA LEU A 130 16.09 8.87 -14.42
C LEU A 130 15.36 8.93 -15.76
N GLY A 131 15.46 7.85 -16.53
CA GLY A 131 14.69 7.70 -17.77
C GLY A 131 13.24 7.25 -17.55
N GLU A 132 12.50 7.15 -18.65
CA GLU A 132 11.07 6.79 -18.72
C GLU A 132 10.70 5.51 -17.95
N SER A 133 11.59 4.50 -17.92
CA SER A 133 11.37 3.26 -17.16
C SER A 133 11.31 3.48 -15.65
N HIS A 134 12.11 4.43 -15.13
CA HIS A 134 12.09 4.79 -13.71
C HIS A 134 10.79 5.51 -13.39
N GLU A 135 10.36 6.43 -14.26
CA GLU A 135 9.10 7.15 -14.10
C GLU A 135 7.90 6.20 -14.08
N LEU A 136 7.84 5.24 -15.00
CA LEU A 136 6.79 4.22 -15.01
C LEU A 136 6.77 3.43 -13.69
N CYS A 137 7.92 2.91 -13.25
CA CYS A 137 8.02 2.17 -12.00
C CYS A 137 7.62 3.02 -10.79
N ALA A 138 8.04 4.28 -10.77
CA ALA A 138 7.73 5.22 -9.70
C ALA A 138 6.22 5.48 -9.60
N ARG A 139 5.53 5.66 -10.73
CA ARG A 139 4.08 5.84 -10.79
C ARG A 139 3.30 4.58 -10.40
N LEU A 140 3.79 3.39 -10.77
CA LEU A 140 3.21 2.11 -10.29
C LEU A 140 3.35 1.96 -8.78
N MET A 141 4.53 2.24 -8.23
CA MET A 141 4.73 2.26 -6.77
C MET A 141 3.83 3.29 -6.06
N GLY A 142 3.60 4.44 -6.70
CA GLY A 142 2.66 5.47 -6.25
C GLY A 142 1.21 4.99 -6.22
N THR A 143 0.80 4.20 -7.22
CA THR A 143 -0.51 3.53 -7.24
C THR A 143 -0.68 2.62 -6.03
N ASP A 144 0.31 1.77 -5.74
CA ASP A 144 0.26 0.82 -4.63
C ASP A 144 0.20 1.53 -3.27
N PHE A 145 0.98 2.60 -3.09
CA PHE A 145 0.89 3.41 -1.86
C PHE A 145 -0.45 4.10 -1.75
N LEU A 146 -0.90 4.75 -2.82
CA LEU A 146 -2.15 5.50 -2.84
C LEU A 146 -3.30 4.62 -2.40
N THR A 147 -3.46 3.43 -2.99
CA THR A 147 -4.63 2.57 -2.77
C THR A 147 -4.59 1.85 -1.43
N SER A 148 -3.41 1.66 -0.83
CA SER A 148 -3.26 1.07 0.50
C SER A 148 -4.01 1.84 1.61
N TYR A 149 -4.32 3.13 1.39
CA TYR A 149 -5.11 3.96 2.32
C TYR A 149 -6.50 3.39 2.62
N VAL A 150 -7.08 2.62 1.69
CA VAL A 150 -8.42 2.03 1.84
C VAL A 150 -8.42 1.08 3.02
N ILE A 151 -7.38 0.25 3.16
CA ILE A 151 -7.29 -0.69 4.28
C ILE A 151 -7.23 0.06 5.61
N SER A 152 -6.41 1.10 5.69
CA SER A 152 -6.24 1.88 6.91
C SER A 152 -7.51 2.63 7.30
N SER A 153 -8.22 3.21 6.33
CA SER A 153 -9.49 3.90 6.58
C SER A 153 -10.62 2.93 6.91
N HIS A 154 -10.74 1.81 6.18
CA HIS A 154 -11.82 0.84 6.38
C HIS A 154 -11.64 0.00 7.63
N ALA A 155 -10.40 -0.20 8.11
CA ALA A 155 -10.12 -0.91 9.36
C ALA A 155 -10.86 -0.30 10.56
N LEU A 156 -11.16 1.00 10.54
CA LEU A 156 -11.96 1.69 11.56
C LEU A 156 -13.40 1.17 11.69
N HIS A 157 -13.92 0.54 10.63
CA HIS A 157 -15.28 0.03 10.52
C HIS A 157 -15.37 -1.51 10.63
N TRP A 158 -14.22 -2.19 10.80
CA TRP A 158 -14.18 -3.64 10.93
C TRP A 158 -14.49 -4.06 12.36
N LYS A 159 -15.43 -4.99 12.53
CA LYS A 159 -15.89 -5.41 13.87
C LYS A 159 -14.82 -6.19 14.62
N LYS A 160 -14.11 -7.11 13.96
CA LYS A 160 -13.15 -8.02 14.61
C LYS A 160 -11.79 -7.33 14.86
N PRO A 161 -11.30 -7.27 16.11
CA PRO A 161 -9.95 -6.77 16.41
C PRO A 161 -8.83 -7.55 15.69
N THR A 162 -9.05 -8.84 15.43
CA THR A 162 -8.09 -9.69 14.71
C THR A 162 -7.88 -9.27 13.27
N ASP A 163 -8.94 -8.81 12.58
CA ASP A 163 -8.83 -8.34 11.19
C ASP A 163 -8.05 -7.02 11.13
N ARG A 164 -8.26 -6.14 12.11
CA ARG A 164 -7.48 -4.90 12.26
C ARG A 164 -6.00 -5.18 12.55
N LEU A 165 -5.70 -6.18 13.39
CA LEU A 165 -4.32 -6.62 13.61
C LEU A 165 -3.67 -7.12 12.31
N ILE A 166 -4.40 -7.85 11.47
CA ILE A 166 -3.87 -8.31 10.17
C ILE A 166 -3.56 -7.12 9.24
N ALA A 167 -4.39 -6.08 9.23
CA ALA A 167 -4.09 -4.85 8.49
C ALA A 167 -2.80 -4.17 8.98
N ILE A 168 -2.60 -4.10 10.30
CA ILE A 168 -1.38 -3.55 10.90
C ILE A 168 -0.16 -4.43 10.58
N ASP A 169 -0.31 -5.75 10.63
CA ASP A 169 0.74 -6.71 10.26
C ASP A 169 1.14 -6.55 8.79
N CYS A 170 0.17 -6.36 7.89
CA CYS A 170 0.41 -6.08 6.48
C CYS A 170 1.21 -4.78 6.30
N ARG A 171 0.79 -3.68 6.94
CA ARG A 171 1.53 -2.39 6.88
C ARG A 171 2.96 -2.56 7.41
N SER A 172 3.12 -3.23 8.55
CA SER A 172 4.43 -3.49 9.15
C SER A 172 5.33 -4.29 8.21
N LEU A 173 4.78 -5.31 7.55
CA LEU A 173 5.49 -6.11 6.56
C LEU A 173 5.93 -5.27 5.35
N ILE A 174 5.02 -4.51 4.74
CA ILE A 174 5.32 -3.64 3.58
C ILE A 174 6.41 -2.64 3.94
N CYS A 175 6.26 -1.93 5.06
CA CYS A 175 7.20 -0.91 5.49
C CYS A 175 8.58 -1.50 5.80
N THR A 176 8.65 -2.63 6.51
CA THR A 176 9.91 -3.31 6.84
C THR A 176 10.64 -3.79 5.58
N LEU A 177 9.92 -4.43 4.66
CA LEU A 177 10.51 -4.91 3.41
C LEU A 177 10.96 -3.74 2.51
N THR A 178 10.18 -2.67 2.46
CA THR A 178 10.54 -1.45 1.71
C THR A 178 11.77 -0.78 2.29
N LEU A 179 11.85 -0.66 3.62
CA LEU A 179 13.03 -0.15 4.33
C LEU A 179 14.26 -0.99 4.01
N ALA A 180 14.16 -2.31 4.13
CA ALA A 180 15.25 -3.22 3.79
C ALA A 180 15.69 -3.05 2.32
N ALA A 181 14.74 -2.91 1.38
CA ALA A 181 15.02 -2.69 -0.02
C ALA A 181 15.71 -1.33 -0.29
N GLN A 182 15.33 -0.26 0.42
CA GLN A 182 15.96 1.05 0.29
C GLN A 182 17.37 1.07 0.90
N VAL A 183 17.54 0.54 2.11
CA VAL A 183 18.85 0.40 2.76
C VAL A 183 19.78 -0.45 1.91
N TRP A 184 19.31 -1.59 1.39
CA TRP A 184 20.08 -2.39 0.44
C TRP A 184 20.47 -1.57 -0.80
N SER A 185 19.53 -0.80 -1.37
CA SER A 185 19.81 -0.01 -2.56
C SER A 185 20.88 1.05 -2.33
N GLN A 186 20.91 1.67 -1.14
CA GLN A 186 21.94 2.64 -0.75
C GLN A 186 23.34 2.00 -0.72
N HIS A 187 23.46 0.77 -0.24
CA HIS A 187 24.76 0.09 -0.11
C HIS A 187 25.20 -0.59 -1.40
N ALA A 188 24.30 -1.32 -2.06
CA ALA A 188 24.61 -2.08 -3.26
C ALA A 188 24.81 -1.20 -4.51
N TYR A 189 24.27 0.02 -4.50
CA TYR A 189 24.38 0.98 -5.61
C TYR A 189 24.86 2.35 -5.09
N SER A 190 25.89 2.36 -4.24
CA SER A 190 26.47 3.57 -3.63
C SER A 190 26.90 4.63 -4.65
N GLU A 191 27.25 4.21 -5.87
CA GLU A 191 27.59 5.12 -6.98
C GLU A 191 26.36 5.79 -7.60
N HIS A 192 25.18 5.19 -7.47
CA HIS A 192 23.93 5.69 -8.07
C HIS A 192 23.10 6.54 -7.11
N TRP A 193 23.27 6.33 -5.80
CA TRP A 193 22.53 7.05 -4.77
C TRP A 193 23.41 8.08 -4.07
N ASN A 194 22.85 9.28 -3.87
CA ASN A 194 23.45 10.32 -3.07
C ASN A 194 23.08 10.17 -1.59
N VAL A 195 23.80 10.86 -0.70
CA VAL A 195 23.49 10.88 0.74
C VAL A 195 22.07 11.39 1.03
N SER A 196 21.50 12.23 0.17
CA SER A 196 20.12 12.71 0.30
C SER A 196 19.07 11.59 0.20
N HIS A 197 19.42 10.41 -0.33
CA HIS A 197 18.54 9.25 -0.32
C HIS A 197 18.15 8.81 1.10
N TRP A 198 18.98 9.13 2.10
CA TRP A 198 18.65 8.90 3.51
C TRP A 198 17.40 9.65 3.98
N ILE A 199 16.96 10.70 3.28
CA ILE A 199 15.67 11.36 3.54
C ILE A 199 14.52 10.36 3.30
N GLY A 200 14.50 9.71 2.14
CA GLY A 200 13.51 8.68 1.82
C GLY A 200 13.57 7.50 2.79
N ILE A 201 14.78 7.05 3.14
CA ILE A 201 14.99 5.99 4.14
C ILE A 201 14.42 6.41 5.51
N SER A 202 14.68 7.64 5.94
CA SER A 202 14.19 8.15 7.23
C SER A 202 12.66 8.23 7.29
N LEU A 203 12.01 8.60 6.17
CA LEU A 203 10.55 8.62 6.06
C LEU A 203 9.96 7.21 6.20
N ILE A 204 10.48 6.22 5.46
CA ILE A 204 9.97 4.85 5.57
C ILE A 204 10.32 4.21 6.92
N SER A 205 11.47 4.56 7.53
CA SER A 205 11.82 4.14 8.89
C SER A 205 10.81 4.67 9.91
N SER A 206 10.44 5.95 9.81
CA SER A 206 9.44 6.57 10.70
C SER A 206 8.07 5.91 10.54
N TRP A 207 7.70 5.58 9.30
CA TRP A 207 6.46 4.86 9.03
C TRP A 207 6.49 3.43 9.58
N THR A 208 7.62 2.72 9.40
CA THR A 208 7.83 1.38 9.96
C THR A 208 7.69 1.39 11.47
N LEU A 209 8.35 2.35 12.15
CA LEU A 209 8.26 2.50 13.60
C LEU A 209 6.82 2.74 14.05
N THR A 210 6.10 3.63 13.36
CA THR A 210 4.68 3.93 13.67
C THR A 210 3.81 2.68 13.55
N ALA A 211 4.00 1.86 12.49
CA ALA A 211 3.28 0.62 12.30
C ALA A 211 3.57 -0.41 13.41
N LEU A 212 4.84 -0.54 13.81
CA LEU A 212 5.24 -1.44 14.90
C LEU A 212 4.72 -0.98 16.27
N LEU A 213 4.72 0.33 16.54
CA LEU A 213 4.14 0.91 17.76
C LEU A 213 2.62 0.68 17.82
N LEU A 214 1.92 0.88 16.69
CA LEU A 214 0.50 0.58 16.56
C LEU A 214 0.23 -0.91 16.81
N ARG A 215 1.06 -1.79 16.24
CA ARG A 215 0.95 -3.24 16.47
C ARG A 215 1.08 -3.59 17.94
N TYR A 216 2.10 -3.07 18.60
CA TYR A 216 2.33 -3.29 20.03
C TYR A 216 1.13 -2.80 20.87
N HIS A 217 0.69 -1.56 20.62
CA HIS A 217 -0.45 -0.95 21.32
C HIS A 217 -1.74 -1.76 21.17
N SER A 218 -2.14 -2.11 19.94
CA SER A 218 -3.38 -2.87 19.69
C SER A 218 -3.34 -4.27 20.33
N THR A 219 -2.17 -4.89 20.39
CA THR A 219 -1.99 -6.20 21.06
C THR A 219 -2.17 -6.11 22.56
N ALA A 220 -1.56 -5.09 23.18
CA ALA A 220 -1.69 -4.85 24.61
C ALA A 220 -3.15 -4.53 25.00
N GLN A 221 -3.91 -3.86 24.12
CA GLN A 221 -5.34 -3.60 24.31
C GLN A 221 -6.17 -4.89 24.27
N ILE A 222 -5.93 -5.75 23.27
CA ILE A 222 -6.64 -7.04 23.14
C ILE A 222 -6.39 -7.91 24.38
N LYS A 223 -5.13 -8.07 24.80
CA LYS A 223 -4.79 -8.85 26.01
C LYS A 223 -5.48 -8.33 27.27
N ARG A 224 -5.46 -7.01 27.49
CA ARG A 224 -6.15 -6.41 28.64
C ARG A 224 -7.66 -6.61 28.62
N THR A 225 -8.26 -6.65 27.43
CA THR A 225 -9.70 -6.91 27.27
C THR A 225 -10.01 -8.37 27.58
N GLU A 226 -9.21 -9.30 27.07
CA GLU A 226 -9.34 -10.74 27.36
C GLU A 226 -9.17 -11.06 28.85
N GLU A 227 -8.22 -10.42 29.53
CA GLU A 227 -8.02 -10.57 30.98
C GLU A 227 -9.22 -10.09 31.79
N LYS A 228 -9.82 -8.95 31.42
CA LYS A 228 -11.03 -8.43 32.08
C LYS A 228 -12.23 -9.35 31.88
N THR A 229 -12.41 -9.91 30.68
CA THR A 229 -13.52 -10.84 30.41
C THR A 229 -13.38 -12.15 31.18
N LYS A 230 -12.16 -12.59 31.53
CA LYS A 230 -11.93 -13.78 32.35
C LYS A 230 -12.22 -13.58 33.85
N GLN A 231 -12.30 -12.33 34.31
CA GLN A 231 -12.57 -11.99 35.72
C GLN A 231 -14.07 -11.86 36.04
N HIS A 232 -14.94 -11.94 35.02
CA HIS A 232 -16.40 -11.87 35.15
C HIS A 232 -17.03 -13.18 34.68
#